data_AF-H1VVQ1-F1
#
_entry.id   AF-H1VVQ1-F1
#
_cell.length_a   1.000
_cell.length_b   1.000
_cell.length_c   1.000
_cell.angle_alpha   90.00
_cell.angle_beta   90.00
_cell.angle_gamma   90.00
#
_symmetry.space_group_name_H-M   'P 1'
#
loop_
_entity.id
_entity.type
_entity.pdbx_description
1 polymer ?
#
loop_
_entity_poly.entity_id
_entity_poly.type
_entity_poly.pdbx_seq_one_letter_code
_entity_poly.pdbx_strand_id
1 'polypeptide(L)' 'MWEKAEDDETIYRAQKRIEDQINAASKERGLYNAYKYTNYASQFQDPFSGYGSASKARLLQIAKTYDPEGTIVEFDL' A
#
# COMPACT_ATOMS: atom_id res chain seq x y z
N MET A 1 14.77 9.07 10.31
CA MET A 1 15.76 8.00 10.22
C MET A 1 16.11 7.58 11.62
N TRP A 2 16.11 6.28 11.90
CA TRP A 2 16.54 5.71 13.17
C TRP A 2 17.83 4.91 12.95
N GLU A 3 18.58 4.64 14.02
CA GLU A 3 19.97 4.19 13.93
C GLU A 3 20.15 2.67 14.01
N LYS A 4 19.21 1.96 14.63
CA LYS A 4 19.31 0.54 14.96
C LYS A 4 18.31 -0.27 14.16
N ALA A 5 18.78 -1.30 13.46
CA ALA A 5 17.91 -2.21 12.72
C ALA A 5 16.92 -2.95 13.64
N GLU A 6 17.29 -3.15 14.91
CA GLU A 6 16.41 -3.77 15.91
C GLU A 6 15.14 -2.94 16.19
N ASP A 7 15.15 -1.65 15.85
CA ASP A 7 13.99 -0.75 16.03
C ASP A 7 13.02 -0.79 14.84
N ASP A 8 13.37 -1.44 13.72
CA ASP A 8 12.58 -1.47 12.48
C ASP A 8 11.12 -1.83 12.73
N GLU A 9 10.89 -2.95 13.42
CA GLU A 9 9.54 -3.43 13.70
C GLU A 9 8.73 -2.43 14.55
N THR A 10 9.38 -1.78 15.52
CA THR A 10 8.75 -0.78 16.37
C THR A 10 8.36 0.46 15.56
N ILE A 11 9.23 0.91 14.66
CA ILE A 11 8.95 2.06 13.81
C ILE A 11 7.86 1.76 12.79
N TYR A 12 7.88 0.59 12.12
CA TYR A 12 6.82 0.21 11.19
C TYR A 12 5.46 0.09 11.87
N ARG A 13 5.40 -0.46 13.10
CA ARG A 13 4.16 -0.49 13.89
C ARG A 13 3.66 0.91 14.23
N ALA A 14 4.56 1.82 14.63
CA ALA A 14 4.19 3.20 14.92
C ALA A 14 3.66 3.91 13.66
N GLN A 15 4.35 3.77 12.52
CA GLN A 15 3.92 4.33 11.24
C GLN A 15 2.54 3.80 10.83
N LYS A 16 2.34 2.48 10.89
CA LYS A 16 1.06 1.86 10.56
C LYS A 16 -0.07 2.36 11.46
N ARG A 17 0.18 2.50 12.77
CA ARG A 17 -0.82 3.02 13.72
C ARG A 17 -1.22 4.46 13.39
N ILE A 18 -0.26 5.31 13.04
CA ILE A 18 -0.53 6.70 12.64
C ILE A 18 -1.39 6.72 11.36
N GLU A 19 -0.99 5.95 10.35
CA GLU A 19 -1.73 5.80 9.09
C GLU A 19 -3.17 5.32 9.32
N ASP A 20 -3.37 4.30 10.15
CA ASP A 20 -4.70 3.75 10.46
C ASP A 20 -5.58 4.80 11.17
N GLN A 21 -5.02 5.59 12.10
CA GLN A 21 -5.75 6.65 12.78
C GLN A 21 -6.16 7.80 11.85
N ILE A 22 -5.26 8.22 10.95
CA ILE A 22 -5.55 9.24 9.94
C ILE A 22 -6.65 8.74 8.99
N ASN A 23 -6.56 7.49 8.55
CA ASN A 23 -7.55 6.88 7.66
C ASN A 23 -8.92 6.74 8.36
N ALA A 24 -8.96 6.39 9.64
CA ALA A 24 -10.20 6.34 10.41
C ALA A 24 -10.84 7.74 10.53
N ALA A 25 -10.08 8.74 10.99
CA ALA A 25 -10.58 10.09 11.18
C ALA A 25 -11.03 10.75 9.87
N SER A 26 -10.37 10.47 8.74
CA SER A 26 -10.78 10.98 7.43
C SER A 26 -12.05 10.30 6.91
N LYS A 27 -12.25 8.99 7.18
CA LYS A 27 -13.50 8.29 6.85
C LYS A 27 -14.68 8.86 7.63
N GLU A 28 -14.52 9.09 8.94
CA GLU A 28 -15.55 9.70 9.79
C GLU A 28 -15.99 11.09 9.29
N ARG A 29 -15.06 11.84 8.67
CA ARG A 29 -15.31 13.19 8.13
C ARG A 29 -15.74 13.21 6.67
N GLY A 30 -15.82 12.06 5.99
CA GLY A 30 -16.09 11.99 4.56
C GLY A 30 -14.98 12.57 3.67
N LEU A 31 -13.74 12.65 4.18
CA LEU A 31 -12.56 13.20 3.51
C LEU A 31 -11.56 12.12 3.07
N TYR A 32 -11.89 10.85 3.29
CA TYR A 32 -10.99 9.74 2.98
C TYR A 32 -10.72 9.64 1.47
N ASN A 33 -9.45 9.48 1.13
CA ASN A 33 -9.00 9.15 -0.22
C ASN A 33 -8.17 7.87 -0.16
N ALA A 34 -8.56 6.88 -0.97
CA ALA A 34 -7.88 5.58 -1.03
C ALA A 34 -6.54 5.64 -1.79
N TYR A 35 -6.30 6.70 -2.58
CA TYR A 35 -5.10 6.83 -3.40
C TYR A 35 -3.83 6.85 -2.55
N LYS A 36 -2.87 6.00 -2.90
CA LYS A 36 -1.50 6.01 -2.40
C LYS A 36 -0.56 6.00 -3.59
N TYR A 37 0.48 6.82 -3.53
CA TYR A 37 1.49 6.86 -4.57
C TYR A 37 2.48 5.70 -4.37
N THR A 38 2.51 4.73 -5.30
CA THR A 38 3.26 3.47 -5.13
C THR A 38 4.72 3.68 -4.73
N ASN A 39 5.41 4.67 -5.30
CA ASN A 39 6.84 4.89 -5.00
C ASN A 39 7.12 5.25 -3.53
N TYR A 40 6.10 5.69 -2.77
CA TYR A 40 6.19 6.01 -1.35
C TYR A 40 5.26 5.16 -0.47
N ALA A 41 4.70 4.07 -1.01
CA ALA A 41 3.93 3.14 -0.23
C ALA A 41 4.86 2.31 0.66
N SER A 42 4.50 2.17 1.93
CA SER A 42 5.19 1.24 2.84
C SER A 42 4.72 -0.19 2.60
N GLN A 43 5.51 -1.16 3.06
CA GLN A 43 5.24 -2.61 2.94
C GLN A 43 3.89 -3.07 3.50
N PHE A 44 3.26 -2.28 4.38
CA PHE A 44 1.94 -2.59 4.96
C PHE A 44 0.77 -1.93 4.22
N GLN A 45 1.02 -1.18 3.15
CA GLN A 45 -0.01 -0.47 2.38
C GLN A 45 -0.31 -1.21 1.08
N ASP A 46 -1.59 -1.18 0.65
CA ASP A 46 -2.03 -1.59 -0.69
C ASP A 46 -2.25 -0.35 -1.56
N PRO A 47 -1.25 0.09 -2.35
CA PRO A 47 -1.41 1.26 -3.20
C PRO A 47 -2.29 1.01 -4.42
N PHE A 48 -2.37 -0.22 -4.91
CA PHE A 48 -3.07 -0.55 -6.15
C PHE A 48 -4.59 -0.47 -6.01
N SER A 49 -5.13 -0.80 -4.83
CA SER A 49 -6.55 -0.58 -4.53
C SER A 49 -6.93 0.91 -4.57
N GLY A 50 -5.98 1.82 -4.37
CA GLY A 50 -6.16 3.26 -4.47
C GLY A 50 -6.34 3.80 -5.90
N TYR A 51 -6.01 3.02 -6.93
CA TYR A 51 -6.16 3.43 -8.34
C TYR A 51 -7.57 3.21 -8.91
N GLY A 52 -8.45 2.59 -8.13
CA GLY A 52 -9.80 2.21 -8.55
C GLY A 52 -9.84 0.83 -9.22
N SER A 53 -11.03 0.23 -9.19
CA SER A 53 -11.25 -1.16 -9.63
C SER A 53 -10.85 -1.42 -11.08
N ALA A 54 -11.16 -0.49 -12.00
CA ALA A 54 -10.82 -0.63 -13.41
C ALA A 54 -9.30 -0.61 -13.65
N SER A 55 -8.57 0.30 -13.00
CA SER A 55 -7.12 0.39 -13.09
C SER A 55 -6.45 -0.85 -12.49
N LYS A 56 -6.90 -1.30 -11.31
CA LYS A 56 -6.39 -2.51 -10.65
C LYS A 56 -6.62 -3.75 -11.52
N ALA A 57 -7.83 -3.92 -12.07
CA ALA A 57 -8.15 -5.02 -12.96
C ALA A 57 -7.26 -5.04 -14.22
N ARG A 58 -6.97 -3.87 -14.79
CA ARG A 58 -6.06 -3.76 -15.93
C ARG A 58 -4.63 -4.15 -15.57
N LEU A 59 -4.12 -3.69 -14.43
CA LEU A 59 -2.77 -4.05 -13.95
C LEU A 59 -2.66 -5.57 -13.74
N LEU A 60 -3.65 -6.18 -13.10
CA LEU A 60 -3.75 -7.63 -12.94
C LEU A 60 -3.76 -8.38 -14.28
N GLN A 61 -4.48 -7.87 -15.27
CA GLN A 61 -4.51 -8.48 -16.61
C GLN A 61 -3.15 -8.40 -17.30
N ILE A 62 -2.45 -7.26 -17.18
CA ILE A 62 -1.11 -7.06 -17.73
C ILE A 62 -0.13 -8.01 -17.05
N ALA A 63 -0.15 -8.09 -15.71
CA ALA A 63 0.71 -9.01 -14.95
C ALA A 63 0.53 -10.45 -15.43
N LYS A 64 -0.71 -10.94 -15.57
CA LYS A 64 -0.99 -12.29 -16.10
C LYS A 64 -0.51 -12.54 -17.52
N THR A 65 -0.39 -11.48 -18.32
CA THR A 65 0.02 -11.59 -19.72
C THR A 65 1.54 -11.68 -19.87
N TYR A 66 2.28 -10.96 -19.01
CA TYR A 66 3.73 -10.81 -19.14
C TYR A 66 4.54 -11.54 -18.06
N ASP A 67 3.91 -11.90 -16.93
CA ASP A 67 4.48 -12.69 -15.84
C ASP A 67 3.45 -13.72 -15.32
N PRO A 68 3.08 -14.70 -16.17
CA PRO A 68 2.06 -15.69 -15.81
C PRO A 68 2.48 -16.59 -14.63
N GLU A 69 3.78 -16.77 -14.40
CA GLU A 69 4.34 -17.51 -13.27
C GLU A 69 4.44 -16.69 -11.98
N GLY A 70 4.20 -15.37 -12.03
CA GLY A 70 4.23 -14.49 -10.85
C GLY A 70 5.63 -14.33 -10.24
N THR A 71 6.67 -14.30 -11.07
CA THR A 71 8.07 -14.18 -10.63
C THR A 71 8.47 -12.75 -10.29
N ILE A 72 7.72 -11.76 -10.79
CA ILE A 72 7.95 -10.32 -10.58
C ILE A 72 6.83 -9.80 -9.67
N VAL A 73 6.93 -10.14 -8.38
CA VAL A 73 5.97 -9.71 -7.36
C VAL A 73 6.72 -9.11 -6.17
N GLU A 74 6.38 -7.87 -5.83
CA GLU A 74 6.79 -7.21 -4.57
C GLU A 74 5.58 -6.85 -3.70
N PHE A 75 4.39 -6.85 -4.30
CA PHE A 75 3.12 -6.53 -3.66
C PHE A 75 2.05 -7.50 -4.17
N ASP A 76 1.08 -7.83 -3.31
CA ASP A 76 -0.12 -8.58 -3.71
C ASP A 76 -0.97 -7.70 -4.65
N LEU A 77 -0.70 -7.78 -5.95
CA LEU A 77 -1.52 -7.18 -7.01
C LEU A 77 -2.90 -7.84 -7.07
#